data_AF-A0A3M1PPG5-F1
#
_entry.id   AF-A0A3M1PPG5-F1
#
_cell.length_a   1.000
_cell.length_b   1.000
_cell.length_c   1.000
_cell.angle_alpha   90.00
_cell.angle_beta   90.00
_cell.angle_gamma   90.00
#
_symmetry.space_group_name_H-M   'P 1'
#
loop_
_entity.id
_entity.type
_entity.pdbx_description
1 polymer ?
#
loop_
_entity_poly.entity_id
_entity_poly.type
_entity_poly.pdbx_seq_one_letter_code
_entity_poly.pdbx_strand_id
1 'polypeptide(L)'
;MTKRIAEVSSGRMARSAGGLWLIVIAAGMFAIMSTSALIVRNDAAATATNILANESLFRFSVVADLVAGLCYVGVTVLLYEL
;
A
#
# COMPACT_ATOMS: atom_id res chain seq x y z
N MET A 1 26.38 27.08 9.91
CA MET A 1 26.17 26.51 8.56
C MET A 1 25.54 25.12 8.59
N THR A 2 25.86 24.26 9.56
CA THR A 2 25.43 22.84 9.65
C THR A 2 23.94 22.60 9.95
N LYS A 3 23.25 23.55 10.57
CA LYS A 3 21.82 23.40 10.93
C LYS A 3 20.88 23.48 9.72
N ARG A 4 21.22 24.30 8.71
CA ARG A 4 20.41 24.53 7.50
C ARG A 4 20.40 23.31 6.55
N ILE A 5 21.51 22.57 6.49
CA ILE A 5 21.63 21.36 5.66
C ILE A 5 20.87 20.18 6.27
N ALA A 6 20.82 20.09 7.60
CA ALA A 6 19.99 19.10 8.31
C ALA A 6 18.48 19.38 8.10
N GLU A 7 18.02 20.63 8.24
CA GLU A 7 16.61 21.00 8.01
C GLU A 7 16.15 20.80 6.55
N VAL A 8 17.01 21.10 5.56
CA VAL A 8 16.69 20.84 4.14
C VAL A 8 16.63 19.34 3.84
N SER A 9 17.45 18.53 4.52
CA SER A 9 17.39 17.06 4.42
C SER A 9 16.10 16.50 5.05
N SER A 10 15.73 17.04 6.22
CA SER A 10 14.51 16.69 6.97
C SER A 10 13.25 17.04 6.18
N GLY A 11 13.19 18.22 5.56
CA GLY A 11 12.05 18.62 4.71
C GLY A 11 11.88 17.75 3.45
N ARG A 12 12.98 17.28 2.86
CA ARG A 12 12.93 16.33 1.73
C ARG A 12 12.48 14.94 2.18
N MET A 13 13.01 14.44 3.30
CA MET A 13 12.63 13.15 3.89
C MET A 13 11.14 13.12 4.29
N ALA A 14 10.65 14.19 4.93
CA ALA A 14 9.23 14.33 5.28
C ALA A 14 8.31 14.30 4.05
N ARG A 15 8.70 14.97 2.94
CA ARG A 15 7.94 14.94 1.68
C ARG A 15 7.94 13.57 1.03
N SER A 16 9.08 12.87 1.04
CA SER A 16 9.18 11.49 0.55
C SER A 16 8.35 10.52 1.39
N ALA A 17 8.37 10.65 2.72
CA ALA A 17 7.55 9.86 3.62
C ALA A 17 6.05 10.10 3.35
N GLY A 18 5.63 11.36 3.19
CA GLY A 18 4.26 11.69 2.80
C GLY A 18 3.85 11.10 1.45
N GLY A 19 4.73 11.16 0.44
CA GLY A 19 4.48 10.56 -0.88
C GLY A 19 4.32 9.05 -0.83
N LEU A 20 5.20 8.35 -0.10
CA LEU A 20 5.07 6.89 0.10
C LEU A 20 3.78 6.55 0.86
N TRP A 21 3.38 7.36 1.85
CA TRP A 21 2.13 7.17 2.58
C TRP A 21 0.90 7.23 1.67
N LEU A 22 0.88 8.16 0.71
CA LEU A 22 -0.20 8.23 -0.29
C LEU A 22 -0.27 6.98 -1.16
N ILE A 23 0.89 6.41 -1.53
CA ILE A 23 0.96 5.13 -2.27
C ILE A 23 0.37 4.00 -1.42
N VAL A 24 0.71 3.92 -0.13
CA VAL A 24 0.15 2.92 0.80
C VAL A 24 -1.38 3.03 0.85
N ILE A 25 -1.93 4.24 1.02
CA ILE A 25 -3.39 4.44 1.05
C ILE A 25 -4.03 4.00 -0.27
N ALA A 26 -3.49 4.44 -1.41
CA ALA A 26 -4.05 4.13 -2.72
C ALA A 26 -4.03 2.62 -3.00
N ALA A 27 -2.90 1.96 -2.71
CA ALA A 27 -2.75 0.53 -2.89
C ALA A 27 -3.68 -0.26 -1.95
N GLY A 28 -3.79 0.13 -0.68
CA GLY A 28 -4.71 -0.49 0.28
C GLY A 28 -6.18 -0.34 -0.10
N MET A 29 -6.60 0.86 -0.57
CA MET A 29 -7.96 1.05 -1.09
C MET A 29 -8.24 0.13 -2.27
N PHE A 30 -7.30 0.04 -3.23
CA PHE A 30 -7.44 -0.83 -4.38
C PHE A 30 -7.55 -2.31 -3.97
N ALA A 31 -6.72 -2.77 -3.03
CA ALA A 31 -6.75 -4.14 -2.54
C ALA A 31 -8.09 -4.48 -1.85
N ILE A 32 -8.62 -3.58 -1.01
CA ILE A 32 -9.91 -3.76 -0.34
C ILE A 32 -11.06 -3.78 -1.36
N MET A 33 -11.06 -2.86 -2.33
CA MET A 33 -12.12 -2.80 -3.35
C MET A 33 -12.12 -4.04 -4.25
N SER A 34 -10.96 -4.49 -4.69
CA SER A 34 -10.83 -5.69 -5.54
C SER A 34 -11.23 -6.96 -4.78
N THR A 35 -10.78 -7.11 -3.53
CA THR A 35 -11.11 -8.28 -2.71
C THR A 35 -12.60 -8.32 -2.32
N SER A 36 -13.20 -7.17 -2.00
CA SER A 36 -14.63 -7.11 -1.67
C SER A 36 -15.56 -7.44 -2.84
N ALA A 37 -15.12 -7.22 -4.08
CA ALA A 37 -15.84 -7.65 -5.28
C ALA A 37 -15.79 -9.18 -5.50
N LEU A 38 -14.80 -9.87 -4.92
CA LEU A 38 -14.60 -11.32 -5.10
C LEU A 38 -15.26 -12.15 -3.99
N ILE A 39 -15.33 -11.61 -2.77
CA ILE A 39 -15.81 -12.32 -1.58
C ILE A 39 -17.34 -12.31 -1.49
N VAL A 40 -17.94 -13.50 -1.46
CA VAL A 40 -19.36 -13.70 -1.15
C VAL A 40 -19.47 -14.13 0.32
N ARG A 41 -20.15 -13.32 1.15
CA ARG A 41 -20.34 -13.65 2.57
C ARG A 41 -21.12 -14.95 2.71
N ASN A 42 -20.66 -15.82 3.60
CA ASN A 42 -21.25 -17.12 3.91
C ASN A 42 -21.30 -18.13 2.74
N ASP A 43 -20.59 -17.87 1.63
CA ASP A 43 -20.47 -18.83 0.53
C ASP A 43 -19.01 -18.90 0.03
N ALA A 44 -18.29 -19.89 0.54
CA ALA A 44 -16.91 -20.16 0.15
C ALA A 44 -16.79 -20.71 -1.28
N ALA A 45 -17.79 -21.46 -1.76
CA ALA A 45 -17.76 -22.05 -3.10
C ALA A 45 -17.97 -20.98 -4.18
N ALA A 46 -18.90 -20.05 -3.94
CA ALA A 46 -19.10 -18.89 -4.80
C ALA A 46 -17.87 -17.97 -4.79
N THR A 47 -17.25 -17.74 -3.62
CA THR A 47 -16.00 -16.96 -3.52
C THR A 47 -14.87 -17.61 -4.33
N ALA A 48 -14.65 -18.92 -4.20
CA ALA A 48 -13.63 -19.63 -4.98
C ALA A 48 -13.89 -19.54 -6.49
N THR A 49 -15.15 -19.67 -6.91
CA THR A 49 -15.55 -19.52 -8.31
C THR A 49 -15.27 -18.12 -8.84
N ASN A 50 -15.59 -17.08 -8.06
CA ASN A 50 -15.32 -15.69 -8.45
C ASN A 50 -13.83 -15.38 -8.56
N ILE A 51 -13.01 -15.94 -7.66
CA ILE A 51 -11.54 -15.81 -7.70
C ILE A 51 -10.98 -16.48 -8.96
N LEU A 52 -11.41 -17.72 -9.26
CA LEU A 52 -10.98 -18.44 -10.45
C LEU A 52 -11.43 -17.74 -11.74
N ALA A 53 -12.63 -17.14 -11.74
CA ALA A 53 -13.13 -16.36 -12.88
C ALA A 53 -12.38 -15.02 -13.07
N ASN A 54 -11.84 -14.44 -12.00
CA ASN A 54 -11.18 -13.13 -12.00
C ASN A 54 -9.76 -13.21 -11.40
N GLU A 55 -8.98 -14.19 -11.83
CA GLU A 55 -7.66 -14.47 -11.24
C GLU A 55 -6.71 -13.28 -11.35
N SER A 56 -6.76 -12.53 -12.46
CA SER A 56 -5.94 -11.33 -12.65
C SER A 56 -6.24 -10.27 -11.60
N LEU A 57 -7.52 -10.01 -11.31
CA LEU A 57 -7.95 -9.03 -10.31
C LEU A 57 -7.47 -9.44 -8.91
N PHE A 58 -7.58 -10.72 -8.57
CA PHE A 58 -7.08 -11.25 -7.31
C PHE A 58 -5.55 -11.10 -7.21
N ARG A 59 -4.81 -11.45 -8.27
CA ARG A 59 -3.34 -11.31 -8.30
C ARG A 59 -2.91 -9.85 -8.21
N PHE A 60 -3.59 -8.93 -8.88
CA PHE A 60 -3.32 -7.49 -8.76
C PHE A 60 -3.61 -6.96 -7.35
N SER A 61 -4.68 -7.46 -6.69
CA SER A 61 -4.99 -7.13 -5.30
C SER A 61 -3.83 -7.51 -4.36
N VAL A 62 -3.32 -8.74 -4.50
CA VAL A 62 -2.18 -9.24 -3.73
C VAL A 62 -0.92 -8.42 -4.00
N VAL A 63 -0.63 -8.11 -5.27
CA VAL A 63 0.53 -7.27 -5.62
C VAL A 63 0.40 -5.87 -5.03
N ALA A 64 -0.80 -5.28 -5.05
CA ALA A 64 -1.05 -3.98 -4.44
C ALA A 64 -0.79 -4.00 -2.93
N ASP A 65 -1.25 -5.04 -2.22
CA ASP A 65 -0.98 -5.20 -0.79
C ASP A 65 0.53 -5.36 -0.49
N LEU A 66 1.26 -6.13 -1.31
CA LEU A 66 2.71 -6.27 -1.15
C LEU A 66 3.44 -4.95 -1.36
N VAL A 67 3.04 -4.18 -2.38
CA VAL A 67 3.60 -2.84 -2.65
C VAL A 67 3.28 -1.89 -1.49
N ALA A 68 2.04 -1.92 -0.98
CA ALA A 68 1.64 -1.13 0.18
C ALA A 68 2.51 -1.47 1.40
N GLY A 69 2.74 -2.75 1.68
CA GLY A 69 3.63 -3.20 2.75
C GLY A 69 5.07 -2.69 2.59
N LEU A 70 5.63 -2.77 1.38
CA LEU A 70 6.98 -2.29 1.11
C LEU A 70 7.10 -0.77 1.26
N CYS A 71 6.12 -0.03 0.75
CA CYS A 71 6.05 1.42 0.92
C CYS A 71 5.88 1.80 2.39
N TYR A 72 5.10 1.04 3.16
CA TYR A 72 4.91 1.27 4.59
C TYR A 72 6.22 1.09 5.37
N VAL A 73 6.99 0.05 5.09
CA VAL A 73 8.34 -0.12 5.68
C VAL A 73 9.23 1.07 5.33
N GLY A 74 9.21 1.52 4.07
CA GLY A 74 9.97 2.70 3.64
C GLY A 74 9.55 3.97 4.38
N VAL A 75 8.25 4.20 4.57
CA VAL A 75 7.73 5.28 5.42
C VAL A 75 8.26 5.17 6.83
N THR A 76 8.16 3.99 7.45
CA THR A 76 8.58 3.78 8.85
C THR A 76 10.05 4.13 9.03
N VAL A 77 10.92 3.70 8.11
CA VAL A 77 12.35 4.05 8.14
C VAL A 77 12.55 5.56 7.99
N LEU A 78 11.87 6.20 7.01
CA LEU A 78 12.00 7.63 6.79
C LEU A 78 11.49 8.48 7.97
N LEU A 79 10.44 8.03 8.65
CA LEU A 79 9.92 8.69 9.86
C LEU A 79 10.78 8.42 11.09
N TYR A 80 11.47 7.27 11.16
CA TYR A 80 12.39 6.96 12.24
C TYR A 80 13.66 7.84 12.20
N GLU A 81 14.14 8.14 11.00
CA GLU A 81 15.31 8.99 10.76
C GLU A 81 15.02 10.50 10.81
N LEU A 82 13.74 10.91 10.89
CA LEU A 82 13.29 12.30 10.88
C LEU A 82 13.21 12.91 12.28
#